data_AF-A0A3D5SJF2-F1
#
_entry.id   AF-A0A3D5SJF2-F1
#
_cell.length_a   1.000
_cell.length_b   1.000
_cell.length_c   1.000
_cell.angle_alpha   90.00
_cell.angle_beta   90.00
_cell.angle_gamma   90.00
#
_symmetry.space_group_name_H-M   'P 1'
#
loop_
_entity.id
_entity.type
_entity.pdbx_description
1 polymer ?
#
loop_
_entity_poly.entity_id
_entity_poly.type
_entity_poly.pdbx_seq_one_letter_code
_entity_poly.pdbx_strand_id
1 'polypeptide(L)'
;MLRKAIGAVVILVLAIICVAQTPSAPSSPLSPLSPSSSSPPADPRGVIRLRVRVRADESTKGLSRKRFFLIKGSPEQNKSVIQAIEQQPVLARDCYYQRAGASEALIKWLKEGDCESVYCREVQPADIEGSDAVPEFLKALAAGEKEFGSRQFALKWLTVNLPENLRDGFYKNRQSELGALIKQAEAASGAKVLSVMTDRNGTAYFTDLEPGTYTLSNILATEIGSAGANWNCEVKVKPGDLATEKPFLISNRANKDKNVKCSAMEKPLPVCVPAP
;
A
#
# COMPACT_ATOMS: atom_id res chain seq x y z
N MET A 1 11.56 69.64 -14.74
CA MET A 1 12.40 70.43 -13.79
C MET A 1 13.09 69.40 -12.89
N LEU A 2 14.42 69.37 -12.72
CA LEU A 2 15.25 70.20 -11.81
C LEU A 2 14.75 70.12 -10.35
N ARG A 3 15.54 69.83 -9.29
CA ARG A 3 16.99 69.55 -9.10
C ARG A 3 17.16 68.66 -7.85
N LYS A 4 18.02 67.63 -7.83
CA LYS A 4 19.45 67.58 -7.40
C LYS A 4 19.77 68.03 -5.96
N ALA A 5 20.25 67.08 -5.16
CA ALA A 5 21.44 67.18 -4.29
C ALA A 5 22.01 65.75 -4.09
N ILE A 6 23.30 65.47 -3.85
CA ILE A 6 24.63 65.86 -4.40
C ILE A 6 25.68 65.38 -3.36
N GLY A 7 26.77 64.78 -3.83
CA GLY A 7 27.84 64.19 -3.01
C GLY A 7 28.27 62.84 -3.62
N ALA A 8 29.32 62.70 -4.43
CA ALA A 8 30.52 63.52 -4.67
C ALA A 8 31.44 63.65 -3.44
N VAL A 9 32.76 63.47 -3.52
CA VAL A 9 33.67 63.12 -4.65
C VAL A 9 34.36 61.76 -4.35
N VAL A 10 35.37 61.20 -5.02
CA VAL A 10 36.48 61.66 -5.89
C VAL A 10 36.68 60.66 -7.06
N ILE A 11 37.38 61.05 -8.13
CA ILE A 11 37.89 60.16 -9.19
C ILE A 11 39.42 60.24 -9.19
N LEU A 12 40.13 59.12 -9.36
CA LEU A 12 41.45 59.12 -9.98
C LEU A 12 41.61 57.91 -10.90
N VAL A 13 42.11 58.16 -12.11
CA VAL A 13 42.39 57.15 -13.15
C VAL A 13 43.90 57.05 -13.31
N LEU A 14 44.44 55.84 -13.37
CA LEU A 14 45.73 55.55 -13.99
C LEU A 14 45.79 54.08 -14.41
N ALA A 15 46.22 53.82 -15.64
CA ALA A 15 46.33 52.49 -16.21
C ALA A 15 47.76 51.95 -16.09
N ILE A 16 47.92 50.68 -15.76
CA ILE A 16 49.19 49.94 -15.88
C ILE A 16 48.92 48.63 -16.60
N ILE A 17 49.87 48.24 -17.45
CA ILE A 17 49.78 47.13 -18.42
C ILE A 17 50.14 45.80 -17.76
N CYS A 18 49.58 44.70 -18.28
CA CYS A 18 49.83 43.35 -17.80
C CYS A 18 51.31 42.95 -17.84
N VAL A 19 51.81 42.38 -16.74
CA VAL A 19 52.93 41.44 -16.74
C VAL A 19 52.52 40.25 -15.88
N ALA A 20 52.49 39.05 -16.46
CA ALA A 20 52.19 37.83 -15.72
C ALA A 20 53.49 37.25 -15.13
N GLN A 21 53.60 37.20 -13.81
CA GLN A 21 54.64 36.47 -13.09
C GLN A 21 54.02 35.67 -11.96
N THR A 22 54.37 34.39 -11.87
CA THR A 22 53.81 33.41 -10.94
C THR A 22 54.47 33.47 -9.56
N PRO A 23 53.75 33.76 -8.46
CA PRO A 23 54.27 33.59 -7.11
C PRO A 23 54.27 32.10 -6.74
N SER A 24 55.41 31.58 -6.28
CA SER A 24 55.50 30.22 -5.72
C SER A 24 54.84 30.14 -4.35
N ALA A 25 54.06 29.08 -4.10
CA ALA A 25 53.37 28.89 -2.82
C ALA A 25 54.34 28.56 -1.66
N PRO A 26 54.10 29.08 -0.44
CA PRO A 26 54.81 28.64 0.77
C PRO A 26 54.30 27.25 1.19
N SER A 27 55.23 26.35 1.53
CA SER A 27 54.91 24.97 1.93
C SER A 27 54.56 24.86 3.41
N SER A 28 53.28 24.67 3.72
CA SER A 28 52.84 24.22 5.04
C SER A 28 53.17 22.73 5.25
N PRO A 29 53.60 22.28 6.45
CA PRO A 29 53.88 20.88 6.72
C PRO A 29 52.59 20.05 6.73
N LEU A 30 52.67 18.84 6.17
CA LEU A 30 51.56 17.88 6.12
C LEU A 30 51.33 17.25 7.50
N SER A 31 50.16 17.51 8.10
CA SER A 31 49.59 16.58 9.07
C SER A 31 49.20 15.28 8.34
N PRO A 32 49.50 14.09 8.87
CA PRO A 32 49.09 12.84 8.24
C PRO A 32 47.56 12.73 8.23
N LEU A 33 46.99 12.48 7.06
CA LEU A 33 45.57 12.15 6.93
C LEU A 33 45.30 10.81 7.63
N SER A 34 44.49 10.84 8.68
CA SER A 34 43.87 9.63 9.23
C SER A 34 43.15 8.89 8.08
N PRO A 35 43.29 7.55 7.97
CA PRO A 35 42.62 6.80 6.92
C PRO A 35 41.11 7.02 7.03
N SER A 36 40.48 7.27 5.88
CA SER A 36 39.03 7.44 5.76
C SER A 36 38.30 6.28 6.43
N SER A 37 37.32 6.57 7.28
CA SER A 37 36.47 5.56 7.89
C SER A 37 35.68 4.81 6.82
N SER A 38 36.21 3.69 6.36
CA SER A 38 35.49 2.77 5.48
C SER A 38 34.34 2.18 6.28
N SER A 39 33.14 2.73 6.09
CA SER A 39 31.90 2.02 6.39
C SER A 39 32.00 0.62 5.78
N PRO A 40 31.68 -0.46 6.52
CA PRO A 40 31.71 -1.80 5.96
C PRO A 40 30.93 -1.85 4.63
N PRO A 41 31.40 -2.61 3.63
CA PRO A 41 30.63 -2.80 2.40
C PRO A 41 29.25 -3.35 2.80
N ALA A 42 28.19 -2.63 2.45
CA ALA A 42 26.84 -2.99 2.87
C ALA A 42 26.50 -4.39 2.35
N ASP A 43 26.02 -5.27 3.24
CA ASP A 43 25.67 -6.64 2.88
C ASP A 43 24.72 -6.65 1.67
N PRO A 44 24.97 -7.47 0.64
CA PRO A 44 24.30 -7.37 -0.66
C PRO A 44 22.81 -7.68 -0.56
N ARG A 45 22.01 -6.62 -0.42
CA ARG A 45 20.56 -6.65 -0.22
C ARG A 45 19.84 -7.20 -1.46
N GLY A 46 18.77 -7.95 -1.24
CA GLY A 46 17.94 -8.54 -2.30
C GLY A 46 16.65 -7.76 -2.58
N VAL A 47 16.01 -8.09 -3.71
CA VAL A 47 14.74 -7.51 -4.17
C VAL A 47 13.80 -8.61 -4.70
N ILE A 48 12.65 -8.81 -4.04
CA ILE A 48 11.61 -9.71 -4.53
C ILE A 48 10.59 -8.93 -5.38
N ARG A 49 10.55 -9.20 -6.69
CA ARG A 49 9.44 -8.81 -7.57
C ARG A 49 8.30 -9.83 -7.48
N LEU A 50 7.18 -9.47 -6.85
CA LEU A 50 5.95 -10.27 -6.85
C LEU A 50 5.20 -10.13 -8.18
N ARG A 51 4.51 -11.19 -8.61
CA ARG A 51 3.47 -11.11 -9.65
C ARG A 51 2.27 -11.97 -9.24
N VAL A 52 1.19 -11.33 -8.83
CA VAL A 52 -0.02 -11.97 -8.34
C VAL A 52 -1.05 -12.09 -9.46
N ARG A 53 -1.47 -13.32 -9.78
CA ARG A 53 -2.36 -13.64 -10.90
C ARG A 53 -3.49 -14.56 -10.44
N VAL A 54 -4.68 -13.99 -10.33
CA VAL A 54 -5.88 -14.65 -9.81
C VAL A 54 -6.88 -14.91 -10.93
N ARG A 55 -7.69 -15.97 -10.79
CA ARG A 55 -8.82 -16.28 -11.67
C ARG A 55 -10.03 -16.64 -10.83
N ALA A 56 -11.01 -15.73 -10.82
CA ALA A 56 -12.32 -15.89 -10.19
C ALA A 56 -13.36 -16.52 -11.14
N ASP A 57 -13.12 -16.41 -12.44
CA ASP A 57 -14.05 -16.70 -13.54
C ASP A 57 -13.30 -17.45 -14.68
N GLU A 58 -13.56 -17.10 -15.93
CA GLU A 58 -12.82 -17.56 -17.11
C GLU A 58 -11.47 -16.84 -17.32
N SER A 59 -11.27 -15.67 -16.70
CA SER A 59 -10.16 -14.75 -16.95
C SER A 59 -9.05 -14.84 -15.88
N THR A 60 -7.78 -14.72 -16.29
CA THR A 60 -6.65 -14.62 -15.36
C THR A 60 -6.16 -13.18 -15.29
N LYS A 61 -6.53 -12.45 -14.22
CA LYS A 61 -6.21 -11.03 -14.02
C LYS A 61 -5.14 -10.79 -12.97
N GLY A 62 -4.53 -9.61 -13.01
CA GLY A 62 -3.65 -9.15 -11.94
C GLY A 62 -4.48 -8.81 -10.69
N LEU A 63 -4.04 -9.25 -9.51
CA LEU A 63 -4.70 -8.88 -8.25
C LEU A 63 -4.21 -7.49 -7.82
N SER A 64 -4.92 -6.44 -8.21
CA SER A 64 -4.56 -5.04 -7.93
C SER A 64 -4.97 -4.57 -6.54
N ARG A 65 -4.23 -3.61 -5.95
CA ARG A 65 -4.58 -2.92 -4.69
C ARG A 65 -4.84 -3.87 -3.52
N LYS A 66 -4.11 -4.99 -3.45
CA LYS A 66 -4.10 -5.89 -2.28
C LYS A 66 -2.71 -5.91 -1.65
N ARG A 67 -2.67 -5.96 -0.32
CA ARG A 67 -1.44 -5.87 0.47
C ARG A 67 -0.86 -7.26 0.70
N PHE A 68 0.45 -7.39 0.48
CA PHE A 68 1.23 -8.57 0.83
C PHE A 68 2.28 -8.19 1.87
N PHE A 69 2.64 -9.17 2.68
CA PHE A 69 3.49 -9.05 3.86
C PHE A 69 4.63 -10.05 3.78
N LEU A 70 5.80 -9.66 4.29
CA LEU A 70 6.98 -10.52 4.37
C LEU A 70 7.41 -10.61 5.84
N ILE A 71 7.26 -11.80 6.40
CA ILE A 71 7.60 -12.14 7.79
C ILE A 71 8.94 -12.90 7.77
N LYS A 72 9.86 -12.62 8.70
CA LYS A 72 11.17 -13.29 8.72
C LYS A 72 11.01 -14.75 9.18
N GLY A 73 11.80 -15.67 8.62
CA GLY A 73 11.71 -17.12 8.88
C GLY A 73 10.75 -17.87 7.94
N SER A 74 10.87 -19.19 7.92
CA SER A 74 10.07 -20.09 7.08
C SER A 74 8.62 -20.23 7.59
N PRO A 75 7.71 -20.82 6.78
CA PRO A 75 6.35 -21.12 7.23
C PRO A 75 6.28 -22.00 8.48
N GLU A 76 7.18 -22.99 8.63
CA GLU A 76 7.23 -23.83 9.83
C GLU A 76 7.73 -23.06 11.07
N GLN A 77 8.61 -22.07 10.90
CA GLN A 77 8.99 -21.17 11.99
C GLN A 77 7.84 -20.21 12.38
N ASN A 78 7.03 -19.79 11.40
CA ASN A 78 5.87 -18.91 11.60
C ASN A 78 4.54 -19.66 11.79
N LYS A 79 4.60 -20.96 12.13
CA LYS A 79 3.44 -21.88 12.17
C LYS A 79 2.28 -21.42 13.04
N SER A 80 2.56 -20.81 14.20
CA SER A 80 1.53 -20.26 15.09
C SER A 80 0.80 -19.05 14.50
N VAL A 81 1.48 -18.25 13.68
CA VAL A 81 0.91 -17.11 12.93
C VAL A 81 0.05 -17.63 11.79
N ILE A 82 0.54 -18.64 11.05
CA ILE A 82 -0.19 -19.29 9.96
C ILE A 82 -1.46 -19.97 10.47
N GLN A 83 -1.40 -20.67 11.61
CA GLN A 83 -2.57 -21.26 12.26
C GLN A 83 -3.59 -20.19 12.71
N ALA A 84 -3.13 -19.03 13.22
CA ALA A 84 -4.04 -17.92 13.55
C ALA A 84 -4.71 -17.31 12.31
N ILE A 85 -3.95 -17.13 11.22
CA ILE A 85 -4.47 -16.72 9.89
C ILE A 85 -5.51 -17.73 9.37
N GLU A 86 -5.26 -19.03 9.53
CA GLU A 86 -6.17 -20.08 9.07
C GLU A 86 -7.42 -20.21 9.96
N GLN A 87 -7.32 -19.97 11.27
CA GLN A 87 -8.44 -20.02 12.20
C GLN A 87 -9.34 -18.78 12.13
N GLN A 88 -8.85 -17.68 11.54
CA GLN A 88 -9.64 -16.46 11.36
C GLN A 88 -10.89 -16.70 10.49
N PRO A 89 -12.08 -16.23 10.91
CA PRO A 89 -13.28 -16.29 10.07
C PRO A 89 -13.12 -15.38 8.85
N VAL A 90 -13.51 -15.87 7.67
CA VAL A 90 -13.50 -15.05 6.45
C VAL A 90 -14.67 -14.07 6.50
N LEU A 91 -14.42 -12.86 6.99
CA LEU A 91 -15.43 -11.78 6.95
C LEU A 91 -15.59 -11.26 5.51
N ALA A 92 -16.63 -11.74 4.84
CA ALA A 92 -17.04 -11.20 3.54
C ALA A 92 -17.62 -9.78 3.70
N ARG A 93 -17.16 -8.85 2.86
CA ARG A 93 -17.63 -7.46 2.80
C ARG A 93 -19.15 -7.40 2.67
N ASP A 94 -19.69 -8.10 1.68
CA ASP A 94 -21.10 -8.02 1.34
C ASP A 94 -21.98 -8.43 2.55
N CYS A 95 -21.56 -9.44 3.31
CA CYS A 95 -22.24 -9.85 4.55
C CYS A 95 -22.09 -8.86 5.71
N TYR A 96 -20.93 -8.19 5.82
CA TYR A 96 -20.75 -7.11 6.80
C TYR A 96 -21.72 -5.96 6.51
N TYR A 97 -21.76 -5.51 5.26
CA TYR A 97 -22.58 -4.39 4.84
C TYR A 97 -24.08 -4.71 4.92
N GLN A 98 -24.51 -5.90 4.53
CA GLN A 98 -25.89 -6.36 4.71
C GLN A 98 -26.31 -6.35 6.19
N ARG A 99 -25.45 -6.84 7.10
CA ARG A 99 -25.71 -6.79 8.56
C ARG A 99 -25.68 -5.36 9.12
N ALA A 100 -24.92 -4.47 8.50
CA ALA A 100 -24.86 -3.05 8.83
C ALA A 100 -26.09 -2.25 8.32
N GLY A 101 -27.03 -2.89 7.62
CA GLY A 101 -28.23 -2.26 7.07
C GLY A 101 -28.02 -1.54 5.73
N ALA A 102 -26.96 -1.90 4.99
CA ALA A 102 -26.71 -1.36 3.66
C ALA A 102 -27.73 -1.83 2.62
N SER A 103 -28.03 -0.96 1.65
CA SER A 103 -28.79 -1.29 0.46
C SER A 103 -27.99 -2.16 -0.51
N GLU A 104 -28.69 -2.88 -1.39
CA GLU A 104 -28.05 -3.61 -2.49
C GLU A 104 -27.28 -2.66 -3.43
N ALA A 105 -27.72 -1.40 -3.56
CA ALA A 105 -27.03 -0.37 -4.34
C ALA A 105 -25.67 0.03 -3.72
N LEU A 106 -25.61 0.23 -2.40
CA LEU A 106 -24.34 0.50 -1.71
C LEU A 106 -23.39 -0.71 -1.78
N ILE A 107 -23.92 -1.93 -1.60
CA ILE A 107 -23.13 -3.16 -1.72
C ILE A 107 -22.58 -3.33 -3.15
N LYS A 108 -23.40 -3.11 -4.18
CA LYS A 108 -23.00 -3.08 -5.60
C LYS A 108 -21.88 -2.07 -5.83
N TRP A 109 -22.07 -0.83 -5.39
CA TRP A 109 -21.11 0.28 -5.55
C TRP A 109 -19.74 -0.06 -4.95
N LEU A 110 -19.72 -0.61 -3.73
CA LEU A 110 -18.50 -1.04 -3.04
C LEU A 110 -17.82 -2.24 -3.74
N LYS A 111 -18.62 -3.15 -4.31
CA LYS A 111 -18.15 -4.36 -4.98
C LYS A 111 -17.51 -4.08 -6.34
N GLU A 112 -18.10 -3.19 -7.14
CA GLU A 112 -17.53 -2.70 -8.40
C GLU A 112 -16.17 -2.02 -8.19
N GLY A 113 -16.07 -1.19 -7.15
CA GLY A 113 -14.83 -0.47 -6.82
C GLY A 113 -13.76 -1.33 -6.12
N ASP A 114 -14.07 -2.58 -5.76
CA ASP A 114 -13.26 -3.46 -4.89
C ASP A 114 -12.83 -2.73 -3.60
N CYS A 115 -13.84 -2.17 -2.92
CA CYS A 115 -13.72 -1.24 -1.80
C CYS A 115 -13.78 -1.93 -0.43
N GLU A 116 -13.06 -1.38 0.56
CA GLU A 116 -13.25 -1.71 2.00
C GLU A 116 -13.95 -0.57 2.78
N SER A 117 -14.21 0.57 2.14
CA SER A 117 -14.92 1.74 2.69
C SER A 117 -15.40 2.66 1.56
N VAL A 118 -16.27 3.63 1.86
CA VAL A 118 -16.78 4.59 0.84
C VAL A 118 -15.72 5.55 0.30
N TYR A 119 -14.54 5.61 0.90
CA TYR A 119 -13.42 6.48 0.47
C TYR A 119 -12.56 5.87 -0.65
N CYS A 120 -12.95 4.71 -1.20
CA CYS A 120 -12.18 3.98 -2.21
C CYS A 120 -12.19 4.57 -3.63
N ARG A 121 -13.27 5.29 -3.98
CA ARG A 121 -13.52 5.95 -5.28
C ARG A 121 -14.38 7.20 -5.02
N GLU A 122 -14.28 8.18 -5.90
CA GLU A 122 -15.11 9.39 -5.84
C GLU A 122 -16.57 9.05 -6.21
N VAL A 123 -17.52 9.60 -5.44
CA VAL A 123 -18.97 9.45 -5.70
C VAL A 123 -19.32 10.25 -6.96
N GLN A 124 -19.86 9.57 -7.97
CA GLN A 124 -20.22 10.13 -9.27
C GLN A 124 -21.67 10.65 -9.26
N PRO A 125 -22.07 11.54 -10.19
CA PRO A 125 -23.45 12.02 -10.28
C PRO A 125 -24.49 10.90 -10.41
N ALA A 126 -24.17 9.81 -11.13
CA ALA A 126 -25.05 8.64 -11.27
C ALA A 126 -25.27 7.86 -9.95
N ASP A 127 -24.37 8.02 -8.97
CA ASP A 127 -24.51 7.38 -7.65
C ASP A 127 -25.50 8.14 -6.74
N ILE A 128 -26.00 9.31 -7.18
CA ILE A 128 -26.91 10.20 -6.43
C ILE A 128 -28.08 10.73 -7.27
N GLU A 129 -28.15 10.43 -8.56
CA GLU A 129 -29.20 10.86 -9.48
C GLU A 129 -29.53 9.73 -10.49
N GLY A 130 -30.81 9.44 -10.71
CA GLY A 130 -31.26 8.38 -11.63
C GLY A 130 -31.51 7.01 -10.97
N SER A 131 -31.48 5.95 -11.77
CA SER A 131 -31.84 4.57 -11.37
C SER A 131 -30.80 3.85 -10.53
N ASP A 132 -29.53 4.24 -10.64
CA ASP A 132 -28.40 3.64 -9.93
C ASP A 132 -28.03 4.41 -8.64
N ALA A 133 -28.83 5.43 -8.29
CA ALA A 133 -28.61 6.27 -7.13
C ALA A 133 -28.66 5.47 -5.81
N VAL A 134 -27.61 5.61 -5.00
CA VAL A 134 -27.45 4.88 -3.73
C VAL A 134 -28.30 5.55 -2.65
N PRO A 135 -29.30 4.86 -2.03
CA PRO A 135 -30.19 5.46 -1.04
C PRO A 135 -29.49 6.12 0.15
N GLU A 136 -28.36 5.55 0.60
CA GLU A 136 -27.56 6.10 1.69
C GLU A 136 -26.84 7.39 1.29
N PHE A 137 -26.38 7.50 0.04
CA PHE A 137 -25.77 8.72 -0.48
C PHE A 137 -26.82 9.83 -0.66
N LEU A 138 -28.01 9.49 -1.16
CA LEU A 138 -29.17 10.39 -1.20
C LEU A 138 -29.53 10.92 0.19
N LYS A 139 -29.58 10.04 1.19
CA LYS A 139 -29.89 10.40 2.59
C LYS A 139 -28.80 11.29 3.22
N ALA A 140 -27.53 10.98 2.99
CA ALA A 140 -26.40 11.78 3.48
C ALA A 140 -26.33 13.16 2.80
N LEU A 141 -26.63 13.22 1.50
CA LEU A 141 -26.73 14.45 0.72
C LEU A 141 -27.86 15.35 1.25
N ALA A 142 -29.07 14.81 1.44
CA ALA A 142 -30.19 15.58 1.99
C ALA A 142 -29.94 16.06 3.44
N ALA A 143 -29.22 15.28 4.25
CA ALA A 143 -28.78 15.70 5.57
C ALA A 143 -27.77 16.87 5.49
N GLY A 144 -26.77 16.77 4.61
CA GLY A 144 -25.79 17.84 4.38
C GLY A 144 -26.41 19.10 3.76
N GLU A 145 -27.42 18.98 2.88
CA GLU A 145 -28.14 20.13 2.33
C GLU A 145 -28.89 20.90 3.42
N LYS A 146 -29.48 20.19 4.38
CA LYS A 146 -30.12 20.77 5.58
C LYS A 146 -29.11 21.40 6.55
N GLU A 147 -27.92 20.82 6.69
CA GLU A 147 -26.88 21.27 7.62
C GLU A 147 -26.10 22.48 7.09
N PHE A 148 -25.68 22.45 5.83
CA PHE A 148 -24.81 23.46 5.22
C PHE A 148 -25.55 24.48 4.34
N GLY A 149 -26.86 24.31 4.13
CA GLY A 149 -27.67 25.18 3.27
C GLY A 149 -27.26 25.18 1.79
N SER A 150 -26.46 24.19 1.35
CA SER A 150 -25.81 24.19 0.04
C SER A 150 -25.49 22.78 -0.44
N ARG A 151 -26.04 22.41 -1.61
CA ARG A 151 -25.73 21.16 -2.32
C ARG A 151 -24.24 20.99 -2.59
N GLN A 152 -23.51 22.07 -2.88
CA GLN A 152 -22.07 21.99 -3.17
C GLN A 152 -21.24 21.62 -1.93
N PHE A 153 -21.64 22.08 -0.74
CA PHE A 153 -20.98 21.65 0.51
C PHE A 153 -21.46 20.26 0.93
N ALA A 154 -22.76 19.98 0.80
CA ALA A 154 -23.33 18.66 1.09
C ALA A 154 -22.65 17.54 0.28
N LEU A 155 -22.38 17.75 -1.01
CA LEU A 155 -21.64 16.81 -1.86
C LEU A 155 -20.19 16.57 -1.36
N LYS A 156 -19.49 17.63 -0.92
CA LYS A 156 -18.12 17.52 -0.38
C LYS A 156 -18.04 16.76 0.94
N TRP A 157 -19.11 16.76 1.73
CA TRP A 157 -19.21 16.09 3.03
C TRP A 157 -20.06 14.80 3.00
N LEU A 158 -20.57 14.40 1.82
CA LEU A 158 -21.52 13.30 1.67
C LEU A 158 -21.05 12.00 2.32
N THR A 159 -19.79 11.61 2.09
CA THR A 159 -19.22 10.39 2.68
C THR A 159 -19.02 10.50 4.19
N VAL A 160 -18.80 11.71 4.74
CA VAL A 160 -18.66 11.94 6.18
C VAL A 160 -20.00 11.80 6.90
N ASN A 161 -21.07 12.28 6.26
CA ASN A 161 -22.46 12.26 6.77
C ASN A 161 -23.13 10.87 6.72
N LEU A 162 -22.39 9.82 6.36
CA LEU A 162 -22.84 8.43 6.45
C LEU A 162 -22.64 7.85 7.87
N PRO A 163 -23.53 6.95 8.33
CA PRO A 163 -23.34 6.18 9.57
C PRO A 163 -21.97 5.47 9.61
N GLU A 164 -21.27 5.50 10.74
CA GLU A 164 -19.87 5.05 10.84
C GLU A 164 -19.66 3.60 10.36
N ASN A 165 -20.60 2.71 10.71
CA ASN A 165 -20.59 1.31 10.30
C ASN A 165 -20.58 1.15 8.78
N LEU A 166 -21.32 1.99 8.04
CA LEU A 166 -21.33 2.00 6.58
C LEU A 166 -20.13 2.77 5.99
N ARG A 167 -19.74 3.87 6.63
CA ARG A 167 -18.69 4.77 6.18
C ARG A 167 -17.31 4.10 6.18
N ASP A 168 -16.90 3.56 7.32
CA ASP A 168 -15.54 3.07 7.57
C ASP A 168 -15.47 1.82 8.48
N GLY A 169 -16.60 1.30 8.96
CA GLY A 169 -16.66 0.20 9.92
C GLY A 169 -16.01 -1.11 9.47
N PHE A 170 -16.20 -1.54 8.20
CA PHE A 170 -15.54 -2.73 7.66
C PHE A 170 -14.02 -2.56 7.64
N TYR A 171 -13.53 -1.43 7.10
CA TYR A 171 -12.12 -1.07 7.10
C TYR A 171 -11.52 -0.99 8.51
N LYS A 172 -12.21 -0.39 9.49
CA LYS A 172 -11.77 -0.33 10.91
C LYS A 172 -11.64 -1.73 11.53
N ASN A 173 -12.61 -2.62 11.29
CA ASN A 173 -12.52 -4.02 11.73
C ASN A 173 -11.31 -4.73 11.09
N ARG A 174 -11.17 -4.64 9.76
CA ARG A 174 -10.05 -5.24 9.00
C ARG A 174 -8.70 -4.72 9.47
N GLN A 175 -8.57 -3.41 9.75
CA GLN A 175 -7.36 -2.83 10.34
C GLN A 175 -7.04 -3.39 11.73
N SER A 176 -8.05 -3.57 12.58
CA SER A 176 -7.87 -4.11 13.95
C SER A 176 -7.34 -5.56 13.91
N GLU A 177 -8.00 -6.41 13.11
CA GLU A 177 -7.62 -7.82 12.95
C GLU A 177 -6.24 -7.97 12.30
N LEU A 178 -5.95 -7.18 11.26
CA LEU A 178 -4.62 -7.12 10.65
C LEU A 178 -3.55 -6.67 11.66
N GLY A 179 -3.85 -5.64 12.47
CA GLY A 179 -2.93 -5.12 13.48
C GLY A 179 -2.62 -6.12 14.59
N ALA A 180 -3.57 -6.99 14.95
CA ALA A 180 -3.33 -8.09 15.88
C ALA A 180 -2.40 -9.16 15.28
N LEU A 181 -2.68 -9.63 14.06
CA LEU A 181 -1.88 -10.65 13.39
C LEU A 181 -0.48 -10.16 13.03
N ILE A 182 -0.29 -8.89 12.67
CA ILE A 182 1.04 -8.29 12.49
C ILE A 182 1.82 -8.30 13.81
N LYS A 183 1.22 -7.89 14.93
CA LYS A 183 1.90 -7.93 16.24
C LYS A 183 2.31 -9.36 16.63
N GLN A 184 1.46 -10.34 16.36
CA GLN A 184 1.78 -11.76 16.57
C GLN A 184 2.94 -12.22 15.67
N ALA A 185 2.95 -11.82 14.40
CA ALA A 185 4.02 -12.12 13.45
C ALA A 185 5.37 -11.47 13.82
N GLU A 186 5.36 -10.22 14.29
CA GLU A 186 6.56 -9.54 14.77
C GLU A 186 7.11 -10.21 16.05
N ALA A 187 6.22 -10.59 16.98
CA ALA A 187 6.61 -11.29 18.21
C ALA A 187 7.16 -12.71 17.93
N ALA A 188 6.57 -13.44 16.98
CA ALA A 188 7.00 -14.80 16.62
C ALA A 188 8.31 -14.82 15.82
N SER A 189 8.52 -13.87 14.90
CA SER A 189 9.72 -13.81 14.05
C SER A 189 10.87 -12.99 14.64
N GLY A 190 10.63 -12.23 15.72
CA GLY A 190 11.61 -11.32 16.33
C GLY A 190 12.01 -10.14 15.44
N ALA A 191 11.26 -9.88 14.37
CA ALA A 191 11.60 -8.90 13.33
C ALA A 191 10.37 -8.11 12.88
N LYS A 192 10.59 -6.93 12.27
CA LYS A 192 9.50 -6.13 11.69
C LYS A 192 8.93 -6.77 10.44
N VAL A 193 7.61 -6.81 10.35
CA VAL A 193 6.91 -7.32 9.16
C VAL A 193 6.89 -6.25 8.08
N LEU A 194 7.51 -6.54 6.95
CA LEU A 194 7.50 -5.66 5.79
C LEU A 194 6.15 -5.80 5.06
N SER A 195 5.67 -4.75 4.38
CA SER A 195 4.47 -4.88 3.54
C SER A 195 4.51 -4.01 2.28
N VAL A 196 3.88 -4.51 1.21
CA VAL A 196 3.80 -3.89 -0.11
C VAL A 196 2.38 -3.95 -0.65
N MET A 197 1.99 -2.99 -1.48
CA MET A 197 0.70 -2.97 -2.18
C MET A 197 0.89 -3.33 -3.65
N THR A 198 0.00 -4.14 -4.22
CA THR A 198 0.05 -4.45 -5.66
C THR A 198 -0.45 -3.30 -6.54
N ASP A 199 0.25 -3.08 -7.66
CA ASP A 199 -0.14 -2.14 -8.70
C ASP A 199 -1.40 -2.61 -9.48
N ARG A 200 -1.83 -1.83 -10.48
CA ARG A 200 -2.96 -2.18 -11.36
C ARG A 200 -2.77 -3.51 -12.13
N ASN A 201 -1.54 -4.02 -12.23
CA ASN A 201 -1.18 -5.24 -12.94
C ASN A 201 -0.99 -6.47 -12.01
N GLY A 202 -1.13 -6.31 -10.69
CA GLY A 202 -0.82 -7.34 -9.71
C GLY A 202 0.67 -7.51 -9.40
N THR A 203 1.50 -6.50 -9.68
CA THR A 203 2.95 -6.49 -9.42
C THR A 203 3.25 -5.69 -8.15
N ALA A 204 4.22 -6.15 -7.36
CA ALA A 204 4.76 -5.40 -6.22
C ALA A 204 6.25 -5.72 -6.03
N TYR A 205 6.96 -4.90 -5.26
CA TYR A 205 8.40 -5.03 -5.03
C TYR A 205 8.72 -4.89 -3.54
N PHE A 206 9.28 -5.93 -2.93
CA PHE A 206 10.00 -5.82 -1.66
C PHE A 206 11.47 -5.53 -1.97
N THR A 207 12.01 -4.44 -1.44
CA THR A 207 13.41 -3.98 -1.65
C THR A 207 14.16 -3.91 -0.31
N ASP A 208 15.49 -3.74 -0.38
CA ASP A 208 16.38 -3.63 0.80
C ASP A 208 16.32 -4.86 1.74
N LEU A 209 16.15 -6.06 1.17
CA LEU A 209 15.99 -7.28 1.95
C LEU A 209 17.33 -7.88 2.36
N GLU A 210 17.40 -8.41 3.56
CA GLU A 210 18.51 -9.25 4.00
C GLU A 210 18.46 -10.61 3.28
N PRO A 211 19.61 -11.22 2.96
CA PRO A 211 19.66 -12.63 2.58
C PRO A 211 19.07 -13.51 3.69
N GLY A 212 18.18 -14.44 3.34
CA GLY A 212 17.50 -15.29 4.32
C GLY A 212 16.20 -15.92 3.81
N THR A 213 15.56 -16.68 4.69
CA THR A 213 14.24 -17.28 4.45
C THR A 213 13.15 -16.40 5.06
N TYR A 214 12.04 -16.25 4.33
CA TYR A 214 10.88 -15.44 4.69
C TYR A 214 9.59 -16.19 4.39
N THR A 215 8.52 -15.79 5.07
CA THR A 215 7.13 -16.20 4.81
C THR A 215 6.40 -15.05 4.14
N LEU A 216 6.02 -15.24 2.88
CA LEU A 216 5.13 -14.34 2.15
C LEU A 216 3.68 -14.68 2.49
N SER A 217 2.91 -13.67 2.91
CA SER A 217 1.48 -13.83 3.19
C SER A 217 0.66 -12.59 2.78
N ASN A 218 -0.65 -12.74 2.59
CA ASN A 218 -1.59 -11.61 2.59
C ASN A 218 -2.16 -11.33 4.00
N ILE A 219 -1.86 -12.18 4.99
CA ILE A 219 -2.37 -12.20 6.36
C ILE A 219 -3.90 -12.34 6.39
N LEU A 220 -4.64 -11.29 6.02
CA LEU A 220 -6.10 -11.35 5.91
C LEU A 220 -6.54 -11.98 4.58
N ALA A 221 -7.61 -12.78 4.65
CA ALA A 221 -8.24 -13.36 3.47
C ALA A 221 -8.61 -12.27 2.44
N THR A 222 -8.40 -12.59 1.16
CA THR A 222 -8.78 -11.76 0.01
C THR A 222 -9.89 -12.42 -0.78
N GLU A 223 -10.99 -11.70 -1.03
CA GLU A 223 -12.10 -12.21 -1.82
C GLU A 223 -11.70 -12.44 -3.30
N ILE A 224 -11.99 -13.65 -3.80
CA ILE A 224 -11.83 -14.05 -5.20
C ILE A 224 -13.10 -14.83 -5.60
N GLY A 225 -14.04 -14.16 -6.27
CA GLY A 225 -15.31 -14.77 -6.65
C GLY A 225 -16.13 -15.16 -5.41
N SER A 226 -16.32 -16.46 -5.20
CA SER A 226 -17.06 -17.04 -4.06
C SER A 226 -16.17 -17.56 -2.92
N ALA A 227 -14.86 -17.31 -2.95
CA ALA A 227 -13.91 -17.75 -1.94
C ALA A 227 -13.10 -16.60 -1.31
N GLY A 228 -12.70 -16.75 -0.05
CA GLY A 228 -11.61 -16.03 0.57
C GLY A 228 -10.30 -16.80 0.38
N ALA A 229 -9.29 -16.17 -0.20
CA ALA A 229 -7.99 -16.74 -0.48
C ALA A 229 -6.92 -16.22 0.50
N ASN A 230 -6.14 -17.14 1.05
CA ASN A 230 -4.94 -16.87 1.83
C ASN A 230 -3.71 -17.51 1.16
N TRP A 231 -2.60 -16.79 1.14
CA TRP A 231 -1.29 -17.32 0.74
C TRP A 231 -0.38 -17.35 1.96
N ASN A 232 0.37 -18.43 2.16
CA ASN A 232 1.37 -18.57 3.21
C ASN A 232 2.53 -19.40 2.64
N CYS A 233 3.56 -18.74 2.11
CA CYS A 233 4.54 -19.37 1.20
C CYS A 233 5.98 -19.03 1.58
N GLU A 234 6.89 -20.01 1.46
CA GLU A 234 8.32 -19.78 1.66
C GLU A 234 8.92 -18.97 0.49
N VAL A 235 9.71 -17.95 0.82
CA VAL A 235 10.57 -17.22 -0.12
C VAL A 235 11.99 -17.21 0.44
N LYS A 236 12.98 -17.44 -0.43
CA LYS A 236 14.40 -17.33 -0.09
C LYS A 236 14.99 -16.16 -0.86
N VAL A 237 15.59 -15.23 -0.12
CA VAL A 237 16.36 -14.10 -0.62
C VAL A 237 17.83 -14.49 -0.54
N LYS A 238 18.56 -14.33 -1.63
CA LYS A 238 20.01 -14.55 -1.70
C LYS A 238 20.77 -13.21 -1.72
N PRO A 239 22.08 -13.24 -1.43
CA PRO A 239 22.98 -12.12 -1.72
C PRO A 239 22.80 -11.59 -3.15
N GLY A 240 22.31 -10.36 -3.28
CA GLY A 240 22.16 -9.68 -4.57
C GLY A 240 21.03 -10.17 -5.49
N ASP A 241 19.97 -10.82 -4.99
CA ASP A 241 18.77 -11.11 -5.80
C ASP A 241 18.20 -9.83 -6.43
N LEU A 242 18.14 -9.73 -7.76
CA LEU A 242 17.70 -8.52 -8.47
C LEU A 242 16.25 -8.60 -8.95
N ALA A 243 15.57 -7.45 -8.96
CA ALA A 243 14.21 -7.28 -9.48
C ALA A 243 14.01 -7.72 -10.95
N THR A 244 15.10 -7.83 -11.71
CA THR A 244 15.14 -8.30 -13.10
C THR A 244 14.90 -9.81 -13.22
N GLU A 245 15.17 -10.60 -12.18
CA GLU A 245 14.95 -12.05 -12.16
C GLU A 245 13.46 -12.46 -12.33
N LYS A 246 13.22 -13.72 -12.67
CA LYS A 246 11.86 -14.27 -12.88
C LYS A 246 10.99 -14.00 -11.65
N PRO A 247 9.83 -13.31 -11.81
CA PRO A 247 9.04 -12.84 -10.68
C PRO A 247 8.57 -13.99 -9.79
N PHE A 248 8.33 -13.68 -8.52
CA PHE A 248 7.68 -14.59 -7.59
C PHE A 248 6.18 -14.67 -7.94
N LEU A 249 5.82 -15.68 -8.75
CA LEU A 249 4.47 -15.86 -9.26
C LEU A 249 3.56 -16.48 -8.20
N ILE A 250 2.51 -15.75 -7.85
CA ILE A 250 1.51 -16.09 -6.83
C ILE A 250 0.17 -16.26 -7.54
N SER A 251 -0.57 -17.32 -7.25
CA SER A 251 -1.87 -17.58 -7.88
C SER A 251 -2.83 -18.32 -6.96
N ASN A 252 -4.12 -18.30 -7.27
CA ASN A 252 -5.10 -19.18 -6.63
C ASN A 252 -5.23 -20.56 -7.31
N ARG A 253 -4.35 -20.89 -8.27
CA ARG A 253 -4.36 -22.19 -8.98
C ARG A 253 -2.99 -22.87 -8.97
N ALA A 254 -2.78 -23.79 -8.03
CA ALA A 254 -1.54 -24.58 -7.94
C ALA A 254 -1.26 -25.43 -9.20
N ASN A 255 -2.29 -26.11 -9.73
CA ASN A 255 -2.11 -27.27 -10.61
C ASN A 255 -2.20 -26.97 -12.11
N LYS A 256 -2.02 -25.72 -12.56
CA LYS A 256 -2.13 -25.35 -14.00
C LYS A 256 -0.95 -24.58 -14.60
N ASP A 257 0.00 -24.11 -13.79
CA ASP A 257 1.23 -23.48 -14.30
C ASP A 257 2.44 -23.87 -13.43
N LYS A 258 3.43 -24.53 -14.04
CA LYS A 258 4.66 -25.00 -13.40
C LYS A 258 5.55 -23.88 -12.85
N ASN A 259 5.26 -22.61 -13.16
CA ASN A 259 5.99 -21.44 -12.67
C ASN A 259 5.40 -20.84 -11.39
N VAL A 260 4.23 -21.29 -10.91
CA VAL A 260 3.61 -20.79 -9.68
C VAL A 260 4.44 -21.22 -8.48
N LYS A 261 5.03 -20.24 -7.79
CA LYS A 261 5.84 -20.46 -6.58
C LYS A 261 5.01 -20.44 -5.29
N CYS A 262 3.74 -20.01 -5.38
CA CYS A 262 2.86 -19.83 -4.24
C CYS A 262 1.38 -19.94 -4.65
N SER A 263 0.69 -20.94 -4.09
CA SER A 263 -0.73 -21.22 -4.32
C SER A 263 -1.59 -20.75 -3.15
N ALA A 264 -2.82 -20.31 -3.42
CA ALA A 264 -3.78 -19.99 -2.37
C ALA A 264 -4.30 -21.24 -1.67
N MET A 265 -4.58 -21.11 -0.38
CA MET A 265 -5.62 -21.87 0.30
C MET A 265 -6.91 -21.06 0.17
N GLU A 266 -7.93 -21.64 -0.47
CA GLU A 266 -9.24 -21.01 -0.66
C GLU A 266 -10.26 -21.61 0.32
N LYS A 267 -11.05 -20.74 0.97
CA LYS A 267 -12.20 -21.11 1.80
C LYS A 267 -13.47 -20.46 1.22
N PRO A 268 -14.63 -21.14 1.18
CA PRO A 268 -15.87 -20.50 0.75
C PRO A 268 -16.17 -19.23 1.57
N LEU A 269 -16.70 -18.18 0.93
CA LEU A 269 -17.26 -17.05 1.66
C LEU A 269 -18.47 -17.53 2.48
N PRO A 270 -18.70 -16.98 3.70
CA PRO A 270 -19.87 -17.32 4.49
C PRO A 270 -21.17 -16.89 3.78
N VAL A 271 -22.24 -17.66 3.97
CA VAL A 271 -23.59 -17.23 3.57
C VAL A 271 -24.00 -16.05 4.47
N CYS A 272 -24.42 -14.96 3.85
CA CYS A 272 -24.82 -13.75 4.57
C CYS A 272 -26.19 -13.96 5.24
N VAL A 273 -26.18 -14.31 6.52
CA VAL A 273 -27.38 -14.31 7.36
C VAL A 273 -27.80 -12.84 7.59
N PRO A 274 -29.05 -12.45 7.28
CA PRO A 274 -29.57 -11.11 7.58
C PRO A 274 -29.45 -10.76 9.07
N ALA A 275 -29.52 -9.47 9.39
CA ALA A 275 -29.80 -9.07 10.77
C ALA A 275 -31.24 -9.51 11.17
N PRO A 276 -31.46 -9.96 12.42
CA PRO A 276 -32.79 -10.26 12.95
C PRO A 276 -33.59 -8.99 13.26
#